data_AF-A0A8T4BAE8-F1
#
_entry.id   AF-A0A8T4BAE8-F1
#
_cell.length_a   1.000
_cell.length_b   1.000
_cell.length_c   1.000
_cell.angle_alpha   90.00
_cell.angle_beta   90.00
_cell.angle_gamma   90.00
#
_symmetry.space_group_name_H-M   'P 1'
#
loop_
_entity.id
_entity.type
_entity.pdbx_description
1 polymer ?
#
loop_
_entity_poly.entity_id
_entity_poly.type
_entity_poly.pdbx_seq_one_letter_code
_entity_poly.pdbx_strand_id
1 'polypeptide(L)'
;MTASLVTPGMQVSTAAKCAAGEGTIEIDGKIVATTIGVFAIEEGFGVVMPRKELVSPVVGDTVICEIVKLNEKNGEAMILAIEGKPGSIQPNHLYGQFHVTGIVDRYMHQTADAVRRRDVCRALIKEVEPVVRIDFRERDDCGVLHAICPPCGENLVANLDGDWNVKCETCGYQAYRALADNFSAGWAELDQGASALNNSGKRWGSAAESMFGKGPSGRATFIAEDVREDGRERTYFRFEGEGGSGRDPQRPRHSPGCKLFIGGLPREIGTDELREMFGKFGDMSDCIVPTDDNGANRGFGFVTYSEKSEADAAVAELDGHKINGLRIGVRDADSDDKKGKKGKRKDPEGAKLYIGNLPFKATEDQLKEVFKGVATITGLTIITDNAGKPKGFAFAFVKEKGKVEEIVKSVNGSELLGRKIRVDVAQQKKRNNNNSGGKPEKSSREMKAMREEEEDSKKRKRRPRPKKD
;
A
#
# COMPACT_ATOMS: atom_id res chain seq x y z
N MET A 1 35.80 46.56 -25.13
CA MET A 1 34.89 47.05 -24.08
C MET A 1 34.88 45.99 -22.99
N THR A 2 35.12 46.41 -21.74
CA THR A 2 35.22 45.56 -20.56
C THR A 2 33.98 44.68 -20.43
N ALA A 3 34.19 43.37 -20.26
CA ALA A 3 33.17 42.37 -19.99
C ALA A 3 32.33 42.76 -18.76
N SER A 4 31.26 43.52 -18.97
CA SER A 4 30.33 43.90 -17.93
C SER A 4 29.32 42.79 -17.75
N LEU A 5 29.15 42.34 -16.50
CA LEU A 5 28.06 41.45 -16.12
C LEU A 5 26.74 42.11 -16.52
N VAL A 6 25.92 41.40 -17.29
CA VAL A 6 24.60 41.86 -17.74
C VAL A 6 23.52 41.09 -16.99
N THR A 7 22.41 41.75 -16.70
CA THR A 7 21.21 41.15 -16.10
C THR A 7 20.05 41.15 -17.09
N PRO A 8 19.09 40.22 -16.96
CA PRO A 8 17.89 40.17 -17.78
C PRO A 8 17.19 41.53 -17.81
N GLY A 9 16.83 41.99 -19.02
CA GLY A 9 16.19 43.30 -19.24
C GLY A 9 17.16 44.45 -19.49
N MET A 10 18.47 44.28 -19.30
CA MET A 10 19.45 45.30 -19.69
C MET A 10 19.60 45.35 -21.21
N GLN A 11 19.58 46.58 -21.76
CA GLN A 11 19.96 46.81 -23.15
C GLN A 11 21.47 46.65 -23.30
N VAL A 12 21.90 45.68 -24.12
CA VAL A 12 23.31 45.34 -24.32
C VAL A 12 23.88 45.90 -25.61
N SER A 13 23.04 46.03 -26.66
CA SER A 13 23.44 46.57 -27.95
C SER A 13 22.22 47.07 -28.75
N THR A 14 22.46 47.50 -29.99
CA THR A 14 21.44 47.85 -30.98
C THR A 14 21.51 46.90 -32.17
N ALA A 15 20.37 46.64 -32.82
CA ALA A 15 20.26 45.72 -33.97
C ALA A 15 21.14 46.14 -35.18
N ALA A 16 21.58 47.40 -35.21
CA ALA A 16 22.51 47.91 -36.21
C ALA A 16 23.97 47.43 -36.02
N LYS A 17 24.34 46.95 -34.83
CA LYS A 17 25.72 46.55 -34.49
C LYS A 17 25.90 45.04 -34.41
N CYS A 18 24.88 44.31 -33.96
CA CYS A 18 24.87 42.86 -33.94
C CYS A 18 23.44 42.33 -34.04
N ALA A 19 23.28 41.07 -34.45
CA ALA A 19 22.01 40.36 -34.43
C ALA A 19 21.79 39.68 -33.07
N ALA A 20 20.55 39.35 -32.72
CA ALA A 20 20.24 38.63 -31.48
C ALA A 20 20.78 37.19 -31.55
N GLY A 21 21.65 36.83 -30.61
CA GLY A 21 22.16 35.47 -30.39
C GLY A 21 21.64 34.86 -29.09
N GLU A 22 22.27 33.77 -28.64
CA GLU A 22 21.86 33.04 -27.44
C GLU A 22 21.94 33.92 -26.18
N GLY A 23 20.91 33.88 -25.34
CA GLY A 23 20.81 34.74 -24.14
C GLY A 23 20.49 36.21 -24.43
N THR A 24 20.13 36.56 -25.67
CA THR A 24 19.60 37.89 -26.04
C THR A 24 18.32 37.79 -26.86
N ILE A 25 17.55 38.88 -26.89
CA ILE A 25 16.37 39.04 -27.75
C ILE A 25 16.34 40.44 -28.34
N GLU A 26 15.84 40.56 -29.57
CA GLU A 26 15.58 41.85 -30.19
C GLU A 26 14.17 42.34 -29.84
N ILE A 27 14.08 43.54 -29.27
CA ILE A 27 12.82 44.25 -29.01
C ILE A 27 12.98 45.67 -29.53
N ASP A 28 12.16 46.08 -30.50
CA ASP A 28 12.14 47.43 -31.07
C ASP A 28 13.52 47.94 -31.54
N GLY A 29 14.31 47.08 -32.21
CA GLY A 29 15.66 47.41 -32.70
C GLY A 29 16.75 47.52 -31.63
N LYS A 30 16.42 47.15 -30.38
CA LYS A 30 17.36 47.06 -29.25
C LYS A 30 17.61 45.60 -28.92
N ILE A 31 18.86 45.27 -28.65
CA ILE A 31 19.24 43.95 -28.15
C ILE A 31 19.20 44.00 -26.64
N VAL A 32 18.36 43.16 -26.06
CA VAL A 32 18.14 43.05 -24.61
C VAL A 32 18.63 41.69 -24.14
N ALA A 33 19.35 41.65 -23.03
CA ALA A 33 19.75 40.38 -22.41
C ALA A 33 18.53 39.68 -21.79
N THR A 34 18.40 38.37 -21.99
CA THR A 34 17.40 37.51 -21.34
C THR A 34 17.98 36.70 -20.18
N THR A 35 19.31 36.59 -20.09
CA THR A 35 19.99 35.79 -19.07
C THR A 35 21.05 36.62 -18.32
N ILE A 36 21.40 36.20 -17.11
CA ILE A 36 22.51 36.80 -16.34
C ILE A 36 23.82 36.22 -16.84
N GLY A 37 24.74 37.06 -17.30
CA GLY A 37 25.98 36.56 -17.89
C GLY A 37 26.96 37.64 -18.33
N VAL A 38 27.95 37.24 -19.11
CA VAL A 38 28.90 38.14 -19.74
C VAL A 38 28.49 38.31 -21.20
N PHE A 39 28.28 39.56 -21.62
CA PHE A 39 27.96 39.85 -23.01
C PHE A 39 29.22 39.85 -23.88
N ALA A 40 29.17 39.12 -24.99
CA ALA A 40 30.17 39.08 -26.03
C ALA A 40 29.51 39.22 -27.41
N ILE A 41 30.27 39.67 -28.40
CA ILE A 41 29.82 39.68 -29.79
C ILE A 41 30.66 38.64 -30.52
N GLU A 42 30.03 37.54 -30.91
CA GLU A 42 30.65 36.42 -31.63
C GLU A 42 30.06 36.37 -33.04
N GLU A 43 30.91 36.45 -34.06
CA GLU A 43 30.52 36.38 -35.49
C GLU A 43 29.38 37.34 -35.90
N GLY A 44 29.24 38.48 -35.21
CA GLY A 44 28.18 39.47 -35.46
C GLY A 44 26.88 39.23 -34.69
N PHE A 45 26.82 38.20 -33.85
CA PHE A 45 25.72 37.94 -32.91
C PHE A 45 26.09 38.44 -31.52
N GLY A 46 25.18 39.18 -30.88
CA GLY A 46 25.29 39.51 -29.46
C GLY A 46 24.87 38.30 -28.63
N VAL A 47 25.83 37.66 -27.96
CA VAL A 47 25.59 36.47 -27.13
C VAL A 47 25.85 36.82 -25.68
N VAL A 48 25.00 36.36 -24.78
CA VAL A 48 25.24 36.46 -23.34
C VAL A 48 25.66 35.08 -22.85
N MET A 49 26.96 34.92 -22.55
CA MET A 49 27.48 33.71 -21.92
C MET A 49 26.94 33.63 -20.49
N PRO A 50 26.01 32.69 -20.19
CA PRO A 50 25.38 32.64 -18.89
C PRO A 50 26.40 32.20 -17.83
N ARG A 51 26.29 32.74 -16.62
CA ARG A 51 27.16 32.30 -15.50
C ARG A 51 26.89 30.85 -15.09
N LYS A 52 25.70 30.34 -15.41
CA LYS A 52 25.27 28.97 -15.17
C LYS A 52 24.67 28.44 -16.46
N GLU A 53 25.42 27.59 -17.16
CA GLU A 53 24.96 26.96 -18.38
C GLU A 53 23.87 25.93 -18.06
N LEU A 54 22.80 25.95 -18.86
CA LEU A 54 21.76 24.93 -18.83
C LEU A 54 22.11 23.91 -19.90
N VAL A 55 22.26 22.66 -19.49
CA VAL A 55 22.60 21.56 -20.40
C VAL A 55 21.38 20.69 -20.62
N SER A 56 21.12 20.37 -21.88
CA SER A 56 20.12 19.40 -22.27
C SER A 56 20.79 18.07 -22.62
N PRO A 57 20.29 16.93 -22.11
CA PRO A 57 20.80 15.63 -22.47
C PRO A 57 20.53 15.30 -23.94
N VAL A 58 21.48 14.61 -24.56
CA VAL A 58 21.38 14.06 -25.91
C VAL A 58 21.52 12.53 -25.83
N VAL A 59 20.90 11.82 -26.78
CA VAL A 59 21.06 10.37 -26.90
C VAL A 59 22.54 10.05 -27.11
N GLY A 60 23.06 9.10 -26.33
CA GLY A 60 24.48 8.73 -26.31
C GLY A 60 25.33 9.50 -25.29
N ASP A 61 24.79 10.51 -24.60
CA ASP A 61 25.48 11.14 -23.48
C ASP A 61 25.62 10.16 -22.31
N THR A 62 26.77 10.23 -21.62
CA THR A 62 27.00 9.54 -20.36
C THR A 62 26.63 10.45 -19.19
N VAL A 63 25.88 9.91 -18.24
CA VAL A 63 25.40 10.65 -17.08
C VAL A 63 25.76 9.98 -15.78
N ILE A 64 26.01 10.82 -14.77
CA ILE A 64 26.13 10.40 -13.37
C ILE A 64 24.77 10.65 -12.72
N CYS A 65 24.21 9.61 -12.12
CA CYS A 65 22.89 9.66 -11.51
C CYS A 65 22.87 8.97 -10.14
N GLU A 66 21.96 9.41 -9.28
CA GLU A 66 21.67 8.79 -8.00
C GLU A 66 20.33 8.05 -8.08
N ILE A 67 20.29 6.81 -7.61
CA ILE A 67 19.04 6.04 -7.60
C ILE A 67 18.09 6.57 -6.52
N VAL A 68 16.93 7.09 -6.92
CA VAL A 68 15.94 7.66 -5.99
C VAL A 68 14.84 6.66 -5.67
N LYS A 69 14.27 6.03 -6.71
CA LYS A 69 13.11 5.16 -6.57
C LYS A 69 13.32 3.86 -7.32
N LEU A 70 12.96 2.76 -6.67
CA LEU A 70 13.03 1.42 -7.22
C LEU A 70 11.66 0.77 -7.08
N ASN A 71 11.15 0.26 -8.20
CA ASN A 71 9.99 -0.63 -8.28
C ASN A 71 10.48 -2.03 -8.69
N GLU A 72 9.58 -3.01 -8.80
CA GLU A 72 9.98 -4.39 -9.10
C GLU A 72 10.78 -4.52 -10.41
N LYS A 73 10.28 -3.95 -11.51
CA LYS A 73 10.91 -4.07 -12.85
C LYS A 73 11.55 -2.79 -13.37
N ASN A 74 11.19 -1.64 -12.79
CA ASN A 74 11.61 -0.32 -13.27
C ASN A 74 12.16 0.49 -12.10
N GLY A 75 13.07 1.42 -12.39
CA GLY A 75 13.58 2.38 -11.44
C GLY A 75 13.64 3.78 -12.02
N GLU A 76 13.86 4.74 -11.13
CA GLU A 76 14.02 6.16 -11.43
C GLU A 76 15.29 6.65 -10.73
N ALA A 77 16.17 7.26 -11.51
CA ALA A 77 17.42 7.85 -11.07
C ALA A 77 17.40 9.35 -11.32
N MET A 78 17.87 10.13 -10.35
CA MET A 78 18.06 11.56 -10.50
C MET A 78 19.41 11.82 -11.14
N ILE A 79 19.41 12.50 -12.28
CA ILE A 79 20.62 12.84 -13.02
C ILE A 79 21.29 14.03 -12.31
N LEU A 80 22.52 13.82 -11.85
CA LEU A 80 23.32 14.82 -11.13
C LEU A 80 24.16 15.64 -12.10
N ALA A 81 24.78 14.98 -13.07
CA ALA A 81 25.66 15.60 -14.04
C ALA A 81 25.70 14.80 -15.36
N ILE A 82 25.94 15.51 -16.46
CA ILE A 82 26.28 14.90 -17.75
C ILE A 82 27.80 15.00 -17.90
N GLU A 83 28.47 13.87 -18.13
CA GLU A 83 29.93 13.86 -18.26
C GLU A 83 30.36 14.70 -19.49
N GLY A 84 31.41 15.51 -19.30
CA GLY A 84 31.94 16.38 -20.35
C GLY A 84 31.18 17.70 -20.58
N LYS A 85 30.03 17.93 -19.93
CA LYS A 85 29.25 19.18 -20.07
C LYS A 85 29.15 19.92 -18.74
N PRO A 86 29.90 21.01 -18.53
CA PRO A 86 29.89 21.76 -17.27
C PRO A 86 28.64 22.65 -17.17
N GLY A 87 27.52 22.10 -16.70
CA GLY A 87 26.32 22.91 -16.47
C GLY A 87 25.24 22.17 -15.70
N SER A 88 24.17 22.90 -15.36
CA SER A 88 23.02 22.33 -14.67
C SER A 88 22.00 21.75 -15.64
N ILE A 89 21.42 20.62 -15.28
CA ILE A 89 20.40 19.95 -16.08
C ILE A 89 19.07 20.69 -15.93
N GLN A 90 18.27 20.70 -17.00
CA GLN A 90 16.93 21.25 -16.95
C GLN A 90 16.01 20.42 -16.04
N PRO A 91 15.09 21.05 -15.27
CA PRO A 91 14.19 20.33 -14.35
C PRO A 91 13.36 19.21 -15.02
N ASN A 92 12.99 19.39 -16.30
CA ASN A 92 12.21 18.39 -17.05
C ASN A 92 13.01 17.11 -17.34
N HIS A 93 14.33 17.21 -17.41
CA HIS A 93 15.23 16.11 -17.71
C HIS A 93 16.00 15.62 -16.48
N LEU A 94 15.58 16.04 -15.28
CA LEU A 94 16.27 15.73 -14.03
C LEU A 94 16.17 14.23 -13.66
N TYR A 95 15.17 13.52 -14.17
CA TYR A 95 14.92 12.13 -13.80
C TYR A 95 15.00 11.21 -15.03
N GLY A 96 15.86 10.20 -14.93
CA GLY A 96 16.01 9.12 -15.90
C GLY A 96 15.31 7.85 -15.42
N GLN A 97 14.53 7.21 -16.29
CA GLN A 97 13.91 5.92 -16.04
C GLN A 97 14.74 4.78 -16.62
N PHE A 98 14.78 3.66 -15.91
CA PHE A 98 15.45 2.44 -16.38
C PHE A 98 14.62 1.20 -16.09
N HIS A 99 14.92 0.13 -16.83
CA HIS A 99 14.29 -1.18 -16.70
C HIS A 99 15.33 -2.22 -16.27
N VAL A 100 14.89 -3.25 -15.54
CA VAL A 100 15.75 -4.32 -14.99
C VAL A 100 16.64 -5.01 -16.06
N THR A 101 16.16 -5.09 -17.30
CA THR A 101 16.92 -5.70 -18.42
C THR A 101 18.07 -4.84 -18.94
N GLY A 102 18.03 -3.53 -18.67
CA GLY A 102 19.05 -2.56 -19.07
C GLY A 102 20.05 -2.24 -17.96
N ILE A 103 20.13 -3.06 -16.90
CA ILE A 103 21.08 -2.85 -15.80
C ILE A 103 22.36 -3.65 -16.03
N VAL A 104 22.23 -4.97 -16.21
CA VAL A 104 23.37 -5.88 -16.39
C VAL A 104 22.95 -7.05 -17.26
N ASP A 105 23.89 -7.66 -17.98
CA ASP A 105 23.65 -8.88 -18.74
C ASP A 105 23.61 -10.12 -17.83
N ARG A 106 22.70 -10.12 -16.87
CA ARG A 106 22.44 -11.25 -15.97
C ARG A 106 20.95 -11.26 -15.66
N TYR A 107 20.35 -12.44 -15.55
CA TYR A 107 18.92 -12.53 -15.26
C TYR A 107 18.65 -11.99 -13.84
N MET A 108 17.97 -10.85 -13.78
CA MET A 108 17.59 -10.19 -12.54
C MET A 108 16.08 -10.30 -12.35
N HIS A 109 15.67 -10.76 -11.18
CA HIS A 109 14.26 -10.84 -10.83
C HIS A 109 13.67 -9.46 -10.50
N GLN A 110 14.44 -8.62 -9.79
CA GLN A 110 14.05 -7.27 -9.41
C GLN A 110 15.18 -6.27 -9.67
N THR A 111 14.84 -5.00 -9.90
CA THR A 111 15.84 -3.92 -10.02
C THR A 111 16.67 -3.75 -8.75
N ALA A 112 16.03 -3.95 -7.60
CA ALA A 112 16.64 -3.81 -6.28
C ALA A 112 17.78 -4.81 -6.03
N ASP A 113 17.81 -5.93 -6.75
CA ASP A 113 18.85 -6.95 -6.62
C ASP A 113 20.18 -6.48 -7.24
N ALA A 114 20.14 -5.55 -8.20
CA ALA A 114 21.31 -5.02 -8.89
C ALA A 114 21.72 -3.61 -8.43
N VAL A 115 20.78 -2.79 -7.96
CA VAL A 115 21.02 -1.42 -7.51
C VAL A 115 20.17 -1.09 -6.28
N ARG A 116 20.61 -0.19 -5.41
CA ARG A 116 19.85 0.31 -4.25
C ARG A 116 19.67 1.82 -4.34
N ARG A 117 18.74 2.34 -3.52
CA ARG A 117 18.56 3.78 -3.37
C ARG A 117 19.83 4.41 -2.80
N ARG A 118 20.16 5.62 -3.27
CA ARG A 118 21.41 6.36 -2.95
C ARG A 118 22.68 5.78 -3.55
N ASP A 119 22.60 4.67 -4.28
CA ASP A 119 23.75 4.26 -5.10
C ASP A 119 23.96 5.33 -6.18
N VAL A 120 25.23 5.70 -6.37
CA VAL A 120 25.65 6.60 -7.44
C VAL A 120 26.11 5.74 -8.61
N CYS A 121 25.50 5.97 -9.77
CA CYS A 121 25.68 5.16 -10.95
C CYS A 121 26.09 6.03 -12.15
N ARG A 122 26.82 5.42 -13.08
CA ARG A 122 27.05 5.94 -14.42
C ARG A 122 26.12 5.23 -15.40
N ALA A 123 25.41 5.96 -16.23
CA ALA A 123 24.49 5.41 -17.21
C ALA A 123 24.61 6.12 -18.57
N LEU A 124 24.20 5.45 -19.62
CA LEU A 124 24.07 6.03 -20.96
C LEU A 124 22.61 6.44 -21.22
N ILE A 125 22.41 7.58 -21.87
CA ILE A 125 21.07 8.02 -22.31
C ILE A 125 20.70 7.34 -23.63
N LYS A 126 19.59 6.61 -23.64
CA LYS A 126 19.03 5.98 -24.84
C LYS A 126 17.96 6.80 -25.53
N GLU A 127 17.10 7.43 -24.75
CA GLU A 127 15.98 8.22 -25.24
C GLU A 127 15.85 9.46 -24.36
N VAL A 128 15.44 10.60 -24.92
CA VAL A 128 15.26 11.86 -24.18
C VAL A 128 13.78 12.25 -24.11
N GLU A 129 13.06 12.16 -25.23
CA GLU A 129 11.62 12.43 -25.32
C GLU A 129 10.84 11.14 -25.66
N PRO A 130 9.67 10.88 -25.03
CA PRO A 130 8.92 11.74 -24.10
C PRO A 130 9.44 11.72 -22.65
N VAL A 131 10.33 10.78 -22.30
CA VAL A 131 10.94 10.64 -20.97
C VAL A 131 12.38 10.21 -21.17
N VAL A 132 13.29 10.72 -20.34
CA VAL A 132 14.70 10.33 -20.37
C VAL A 132 14.82 8.86 -19.96
N ARG A 133 15.27 8.00 -20.86
CA ARG A 133 15.60 6.60 -20.58
C ARG A 133 17.10 6.42 -20.48
N ILE A 134 17.52 5.77 -19.40
CA ILE A 134 18.93 5.47 -19.14
C ILE A 134 19.17 3.97 -19.12
N ASP A 135 20.37 3.56 -19.51
CA ASP A 135 20.81 2.17 -19.60
C ASP A 135 22.22 2.04 -19.02
N PHE A 136 22.44 0.98 -18.24
CA PHE A 136 23.72 0.70 -17.59
C PHE A 136 24.48 -0.44 -18.27
N ARG A 137 23.85 -1.17 -19.20
CA ARG A 137 24.37 -2.43 -19.76
C ARG A 137 25.25 -2.22 -21.00
N GLU A 138 25.03 -1.16 -21.78
CA GLU A 138 25.68 -1.04 -23.09
C GLU A 138 27.20 -0.87 -23.04
N ARG A 139 27.75 -0.38 -21.93
CA ARG A 139 29.18 -0.19 -21.75
C ARG A 139 29.60 -0.67 -20.36
N ASP A 140 30.79 -1.25 -20.26
CA ASP A 140 31.33 -1.80 -19.01
C ASP A 140 31.72 -0.73 -17.99
N ASP A 141 31.91 0.52 -18.45
CA ASP A 141 32.10 1.68 -17.59
C ASP A 141 30.79 2.18 -16.98
N CYS A 142 29.63 1.72 -17.46
CA CYS A 142 28.32 2.02 -16.88
C CYS A 142 27.93 1.00 -15.80
N GLY A 143 27.22 1.47 -14.78
CA GLY A 143 26.88 0.69 -13.60
C GLY A 143 27.02 1.51 -12.31
N VAL A 144 27.04 0.82 -11.17
CA VAL A 144 27.25 1.43 -9.87
C VAL A 144 28.72 1.86 -9.77
N LEU A 145 28.94 3.15 -9.52
CA LEU A 145 30.25 3.75 -9.25
C LEU A 145 30.56 3.76 -7.75
N HIS A 146 29.52 3.97 -6.93
CA HIS A 146 29.66 4.07 -5.50
C HIS A 146 28.40 3.53 -4.81
N ALA A 147 28.61 2.69 -3.79
CA ALA A 147 27.54 2.11 -3.00
C ALA A 147 27.89 2.14 -1.52
N ILE A 148 26.86 2.39 -0.72
CA ILE A 148 26.94 2.41 0.73
C ILE A 148 26.33 1.14 1.31
N CYS A 149 26.91 0.68 2.40
CA CYS A 149 26.44 -0.46 3.17
C CYS A 149 25.14 -0.09 3.89
N PRO A 150 24.00 -0.73 3.60
CA PRO A 150 22.73 -0.41 4.27
C PRO A 150 22.75 -0.55 5.81
N PRO A 151 23.44 -1.55 6.41
CA PRO A 151 23.53 -1.69 7.87
C PRO A 151 24.31 -0.58 8.58
N CYS A 152 25.49 -0.22 8.09
CA CYS A 152 26.43 0.65 8.83
C CYS A 152 26.73 1.99 8.16
N GLY A 153 26.32 2.18 6.90
CA GLY A 153 26.59 3.39 6.13
C GLY A 153 28.01 3.49 5.56
N GLU A 154 28.89 2.53 5.85
CA GLU A 154 30.26 2.52 5.33
C GLU A 154 30.30 2.17 3.84
N ASN A 155 31.37 2.56 3.14
CA ASN A 155 31.54 2.27 1.73
C ASN A 155 31.72 0.76 1.48
N LEU A 156 31.07 0.26 0.43
CA LEU A 156 31.24 -1.12 -0.01
C LEU A 156 32.48 -1.24 -0.89
N VAL A 157 33.20 -2.34 -0.73
CA VAL A 157 34.39 -2.69 -1.52
C VAL A 157 34.05 -3.84 -2.46
N ALA A 158 34.57 -3.79 -3.68
CA ALA A 158 34.43 -4.87 -4.64
C ALA A 158 35.19 -6.11 -4.14
N ASN A 159 34.50 -7.23 -3.97
CA ASN A 159 35.10 -8.51 -3.65
C ASN A 159 34.21 -9.64 -4.18
N LEU A 160 34.79 -10.56 -4.93
CA LEU A 160 34.05 -11.69 -5.46
C LEU A 160 34.04 -12.84 -4.46
N ASP A 161 32.86 -13.13 -3.92
CA ASP A 161 32.59 -14.30 -3.08
C ASP A 161 31.40 -15.08 -3.69
N GLY A 162 31.75 -15.99 -4.61
CA GLY A 162 30.78 -16.76 -5.38
C GLY A 162 29.92 -15.87 -6.29
N ASP A 163 28.65 -15.71 -5.92
CA ASP A 163 27.66 -14.89 -6.65
C ASP A 163 27.61 -13.43 -6.17
N TRP A 164 28.22 -13.12 -5.03
CA TRP A 164 28.27 -11.79 -4.43
C TRP A 164 29.53 -11.06 -4.89
N ASN A 165 29.41 -9.77 -5.17
CA ASN A 165 30.51 -8.99 -5.74
C ASN A 165 30.88 -7.75 -4.92
N VAL A 166 30.12 -7.43 -3.87
CA VAL A 166 30.46 -6.37 -2.92
C VAL A 166 30.45 -6.90 -1.50
N LYS A 167 31.41 -6.41 -0.70
CA LYS A 167 31.47 -6.64 0.75
C LYS A 167 31.63 -5.35 1.53
N CYS A 168 31.17 -5.34 2.77
CA CYS A 168 31.53 -4.33 3.77
C CYS A 168 32.59 -4.88 4.70
N GLU A 169 33.72 -4.20 4.81
CA GLU A 169 34.81 -4.60 5.71
C GLU A 169 34.45 -4.43 7.19
N THR A 170 33.55 -3.51 7.51
CA THR A 170 33.18 -3.18 8.90
C THR A 170 32.18 -4.17 9.50
N CYS A 171 31.16 -4.59 8.75
CA CYS A 171 30.07 -5.42 9.29
C CYS A 171 29.86 -6.76 8.58
N GLY A 172 30.74 -7.10 7.62
CA GLY A 172 30.69 -8.36 6.88
C GLY A 172 29.52 -8.48 5.92
N TYR A 173 28.78 -7.39 5.66
CA TYR A 173 27.68 -7.37 4.70
C TYR A 173 28.17 -7.79 3.32
N GLN A 174 27.47 -8.74 2.69
CA GLN A 174 27.71 -9.12 1.30
C GLN A 174 26.43 -8.93 0.48
N ALA A 175 26.60 -8.48 -0.76
CA ALA A 175 25.49 -8.37 -1.70
C ALA A 175 25.99 -8.42 -3.15
N TYR A 176 25.02 -8.41 -4.07
CA TYR A 176 25.27 -8.17 -5.48
C TYR A 176 24.91 -6.72 -5.82
N ARG A 177 25.75 -6.09 -6.63
CA ARG A 177 25.52 -4.80 -7.29
C ARG A 177 25.95 -4.87 -8.75
N ALA A 178 25.30 -4.20 -9.68
CA ALA A 178 25.80 -4.12 -11.05
C ALA A 178 26.94 -3.10 -11.11
N LEU A 179 28.19 -3.53 -10.91
CA LEU A 179 29.35 -2.67 -10.78
C LEU A 179 29.79 -2.11 -12.13
N ALA A 180 30.14 -0.83 -12.16
CA ALA A 180 30.94 -0.25 -13.24
C ALA A 180 32.42 -0.60 -13.05
N ASP A 181 33.22 -0.51 -14.12
CA ASP A 181 34.67 -0.73 -14.06
C ASP A 181 35.37 0.09 -12.97
N ASN A 182 34.96 1.35 -12.79
CA ASN A 182 35.58 2.31 -11.88
C ASN A 182 34.95 2.30 -10.48
N PHE A 183 34.29 1.22 -10.07
CA PHE A 183 33.63 1.15 -8.76
C PHE A 183 34.60 1.43 -7.61
N SER A 184 34.28 2.43 -6.79
CA SER A 184 35.08 2.90 -5.65
C SER A 184 36.51 3.35 -5.99
N ALA A 185 36.85 3.48 -7.27
CA ALA A 185 38.15 3.95 -7.76
C ALA A 185 38.15 5.46 -8.09
N GLY A 186 36.97 6.07 -8.16
CA GLY A 186 36.82 7.45 -8.59
C GLY A 186 37.28 7.64 -10.03
N TRP A 187 38.33 8.45 -10.23
CA TRP A 187 38.95 8.72 -11.53
C TRP A 187 40.19 7.86 -11.82
N ALA A 188 40.54 6.92 -10.94
CA ALA A 188 41.70 6.07 -11.17
C ALA A 188 41.42 5.06 -12.31
N GLU A 189 42.34 4.99 -13.27
CA GLU A 189 42.37 3.90 -14.25
C GLU A 189 42.86 2.63 -13.54
N LEU A 190 42.04 1.58 -13.59
CA LEU A 190 42.36 0.29 -12.99
C LEU A 190 42.76 -0.70 -14.09
N ASP A 191 43.80 -1.50 -13.83
CA ASP A 191 44.24 -2.58 -14.74
C ASP A 191 43.19 -3.70 -14.88
N GLN A 192 42.31 -3.86 -13.89
CA GLN A 192 41.16 -4.76 -13.93
C GLN A 192 39.91 -4.03 -13.41
N GLY A 193 38.92 -3.89 -14.29
CA GLY A 193 37.65 -3.25 -13.96
C GLY A 193 36.78 -4.13 -13.07
N ALA A 194 36.09 -3.50 -12.11
CA ALA A 194 35.18 -4.19 -11.20
C ALA A 194 33.94 -4.78 -11.91
N SER A 195 33.65 -4.37 -13.16
CA SER A 195 32.55 -4.94 -13.95
C SER A 195 32.75 -6.43 -14.25
N ALA A 196 34.00 -6.91 -14.29
CA ALA A 196 34.33 -8.32 -14.47
C ALA A 196 33.74 -9.20 -13.36
N LEU A 197 33.51 -8.64 -12.17
CA LEU A 197 32.92 -9.32 -11.01
C LEU A 197 31.40 -9.46 -11.11
N ASN A 198 30.76 -8.85 -12.12
CA ASN A 198 29.31 -8.98 -12.34
C ASN A 198 28.91 -10.38 -12.84
N ASN A 199 29.87 -11.20 -13.30
CA ASN A 199 29.58 -12.52 -13.85
C ASN A 199 28.50 -12.47 -14.95
N SER A 200 28.65 -11.54 -15.90
CA SER A 200 27.73 -11.39 -17.04
C SER A 200 27.56 -12.70 -17.81
N GLY A 201 26.33 -12.97 -18.25
CA GLY A 201 25.92 -14.18 -18.96
C GLY A 201 25.77 -15.43 -18.09
N LYS A 202 26.24 -15.43 -16.83
CA LYS A 202 26.17 -16.60 -15.96
C LYS A 202 24.85 -16.69 -15.19
N ARG A 203 24.36 -17.91 -15.01
CA ARG A 203 23.21 -18.20 -14.14
C ARG A 203 23.60 -18.07 -12.67
N TRP A 204 22.62 -17.79 -11.82
CA TRP A 204 22.80 -17.80 -10.36
C TRP A 204 23.07 -19.21 -9.84
N GLY A 205 23.94 -19.31 -8.85
CA GLY A 205 24.16 -20.53 -8.10
C GLY A 205 22.93 -20.93 -7.29
N SER A 206 22.85 -22.20 -6.90
CA SER A 206 21.68 -22.75 -6.19
C SER A 206 21.39 -22.03 -4.86
N ALA A 207 22.44 -21.58 -4.15
CA ALA A 207 22.29 -20.82 -2.92
C ALA A 207 21.59 -19.47 -3.18
N ALA A 208 22.03 -18.71 -4.19
CA ALA A 208 21.43 -17.44 -4.57
C ALA A 208 20.00 -17.63 -5.12
N GLU A 209 19.76 -18.65 -5.98
CA GLU A 209 18.42 -18.97 -6.49
C GLU A 209 17.42 -19.29 -5.37
N SER A 210 17.86 -19.97 -4.31
CA SER A 210 17.00 -20.26 -3.15
C SER A 210 16.55 -18.99 -2.41
N MET A 211 17.37 -17.95 -2.41
CA MET A 211 17.04 -16.64 -1.81
C MET A 211 16.04 -15.88 -2.68
N PHE A 212 16.18 -15.95 -4.01
CA PHE A 212 15.23 -15.34 -4.93
C PHE A 212 13.84 -16.03 -4.92
N GLY A 213 13.77 -17.32 -4.63
CA GLY A 213 12.52 -18.11 -4.66
C GLY A 213 11.42 -17.68 -3.67
N LYS A 214 11.71 -16.84 -2.68
CA LYS A 214 10.77 -16.48 -1.58
C LYS A 214 9.73 -15.39 -1.92
N GLY A 215 9.70 -14.90 -3.16
CA GLY A 215 8.71 -13.92 -3.66
C GLY A 215 8.89 -12.47 -3.14
N PRO A 216 8.14 -11.48 -3.67
CA PRO A 216 8.37 -10.05 -3.39
C PRO A 216 8.18 -9.65 -1.92
N SER A 217 7.22 -10.29 -1.23
CA SER A 217 6.93 -10.04 0.18
C SER A 217 7.96 -10.64 1.13
N GLY A 218 8.60 -11.76 0.75
CA GLY A 218 9.77 -12.26 1.46
C GLY A 218 10.99 -11.37 1.22
N ARG A 219 11.15 -10.82 0.01
CA ARG A 219 12.31 -10.00 -0.37
C ARG A 219 12.37 -8.63 0.28
N ALA A 220 11.25 -7.98 0.59
CA ALA A 220 11.24 -6.75 1.38
C ALA A 220 11.80 -6.95 2.80
N THR A 221 11.64 -8.15 3.37
CA THR A 221 12.31 -8.59 4.60
C THR A 221 13.78 -8.98 4.36
N PHE A 222 14.14 -9.56 3.19
CA PHE A 222 15.54 -9.87 2.86
C PHE A 222 16.42 -8.64 2.53
N ILE A 223 15.85 -7.48 2.17
CA ILE A 223 16.61 -6.21 2.09
C ILE A 223 17.24 -5.86 3.46
N ALA A 224 16.65 -6.36 4.55
CA ALA A 224 17.18 -6.28 5.90
C ALA A 224 18.02 -7.52 6.32
N GLU A 225 17.97 -8.64 5.58
CA GLU A 225 18.73 -9.88 5.82
C GLU A 225 19.84 -10.09 4.78
N ASP A 226 20.45 -9.01 4.28
CA ASP A 226 21.73 -9.15 3.59
C ASP A 226 22.72 -9.82 4.59
N VAL A 227 23.29 -10.94 4.12
CA VAL A 227 23.87 -12.00 4.95
C VAL A 227 25.02 -11.47 5.78
N ARG A 228 24.91 -11.69 7.09
CA ARG A 228 25.98 -11.53 8.05
C ARG A 228 26.66 -12.90 8.17
N GLU A 229 27.94 -13.00 7.84
CA GLU A 229 28.71 -14.26 7.83
C GLU A 229 28.70 -14.97 9.20
N ASP A 230 28.38 -14.23 10.26
CA ASP A 230 28.29 -14.68 11.65
C ASP A 230 26.96 -15.37 12.03
N GLY A 231 25.98 -15.46 11.12
CA GLY A 231 24.73 -16.22 11.34
C GLY A 231 23.83 -15.69 12.47
N ARG A 232 24.13 -14.50 13.00
CA ARG A 232 23.36 -13.86 14.08
C ARG A 232 22.27 -12.96 13.49
N GLU A 233 21.04 -13.10 14.01
CA GLU A 233 19.94 -12.19 13.68
C GLU A 233 20.31 -10.74 14.01
N ARG A 234 19.94 -9.79 13.14
CA ARG A 234 20.21 -8.37 13.37
C ARG A 234 19.38 -7.86 14.54
N THR A 235 20.04 -7.49 15.63
CA THR A 235 19.43 -6.64 16.65
C THR A 235 19.51 -5.18 16.19
N TYR A 236 18.36 -4.58 15.84
CA TYR A 236 18.30 -3.15 15.56
C TYR A 236 18.41 -2.37 16.87
N PHE A 237 19.25 -1.32 16.86
CA PHE A 237 19.29 -0.35 17.94
C PHE A 237 17.96 0.45 17.91
N ARG A 238 17.02 0.05 18.76
CA ARG A 238 15.72 0.70 18.90
C ARG A 238 15.92 1.93 19.78
N PHE A 239 15.87 3.12 19.17
CA PHE A 239 15.76 4.36 19.92
C PHE A 239 14.44 4.30 20.69
N GLU A 240 14.51 4.21 22.03
CA GLU A 240 13.34 4.26 22.90
C GLU A 240 12.73 5.65 22.83
N GLY A 241 11.86 5.86 21.84
CA GLY A 241 10.94 6.97 21.75
C GLY A 241 9.53 6.42 21.81
N GLU A 242 8.85 6.67 22.93
CA GLU A 242 7.43 6.39 23.11
C GLU A 242 6.60 7.04 22.00
N GLY A 243 5.86 6.21 21.25
CA GLY A 243 4.90 6.73 20.29
C GLY A 243 4.32 5.69 19.33
N GLY A 244 3.09 5.25 19.62
CA GLY A 244 2.07 5.01 18.59
C GLY A 244 2.05 3.66 17.87
N SER A 245 1.17 2.78 18.37
CA SER A 245 0.26 1.94 17.57
C SER A 245 0.82 1.17 16.36
N GLY A 246 1.61 0.13 16.63
CA GLY A 246 1.88 -0.93 15.67
C GLY A 246 1.94 -2.28 16.39
N ARG A 247 1.23 -3.29 15.89
CA ARG A 247 1.30 -4.68 16.40
C ARG A 247 2.76 -5.13 16.44
N ASP A 248 3.32 -5.26 17.64
CA ASP A 248 4.67 -5.78 17.84
C ASP A 248 4.67 -7.32 17.62
N PRO A 249 5.45 -7.86 16.67
CA PRO A 249 5.55 -9.30 16.44
C PRO A 249 6.41 -10.04 17.46
N GLN A 250 7.03 -9.34 18.43
CA GLN A 250 8.11 -9.89 19.26
C GLN A 250 7.71 -10.09 20.74
N ARG A 251 6.56 -10.70 21.02
CA ARG A 251 6.33 -11.30 22.34
C ARG A 251 6.56 -12.81 22.27
N PRO A 252 7.37 -13.41 23.16
CA PRO A 252 7.51 -14.86 23.24
C PRO A 252 6.11 -15.48 23.25
N ARG A 253 5.86 -16.41 22.33
CA ARG A 253 4.60 -17.15 22.34
C ARG A 253 4.56 -17.95 23.65
N HIS A 254 3.74 -17.51 24.58
CA HIS A 254 3.47 -18.28 25.80
C HIS A 254 2.86 -19.63 25.42
N SER A 255 3.12 -20.65 26.24
CA SER A 255 2.51 -21.97 26.03
C SER A 255 0.98 -21.85 26.02
N PRO A 256 0.29 -22.50 25.06
CA PRO A 256 -1.17 -22.40 24.94
C PRO A 256 -1.86 -22.81 26.25
N GLY A 257 -2.75 -21.94 26.73
CA GLY A 257 -3.49 -22.13 27.99
C GLY A 257 -2.83 -21.51 29.23
N CYS A 258 -1.73 -20.79 29.09
CA CYS A 258 -1.11 -20.04 30.20
C CYS A 258 -1.62 -18.59 30.30
N LYS A 259 -2.39 -18.12 29.30
CA LYS A 259 -2.91 -16.76 29.24
C LYS A 259 -4.39 -16.72 29.61
N LEU A 260 -4.73 -15.93 30.62
CA LEU A 260 -6.09 -15.69 31.09
C LEU A 260 -6.61 -14.32 30.63
N PHE A 261 -7.87 -14.28 30.24
CA PHE A 261 -8.67 -13.08 30.02
C PHE A 261 -9.55 -12.83 31.24
N ILE A 262 -9.46 -11.63 31.78
CA ILE A 262 -10.24 -11.20 32.94
C ILE A 262 -11.20 -10.11 32.48
N GLY A 263 -12.49 -10.39 32.49
CA GLY A 263 -13.54 -9.43 32.14
C GLY A 263 -14.31 -8.93 33.36
N GLY A 264 -14.93 -7.76 33.24
CA GLY A 264 -15.79 -7.22 34.31
C GLY A 264 -15.02 -6.48 35.41
N LEU A 265 -13.82 -5.99 35.09
CA LEU A 265 -13.03 -5.19 36.03
C LEU A 265 -13.67 -3.80 36.24
N PRO A 266 -13.73 -3.30 37.49
CA PRO A 266 -14.21 -1.96 37.78
C PRO A 266 -13.25 -0.90 37.21
N ARG A 267 -13.79 0.29 36.92
CA ARG A 267 -13.06 1.31 36.16
C ARG A 267 -11.84 1.93 36.86
N GLU A 268 -11.75 1.66 38.15
CA GLU A 268 -10.74 2.21 39.07
C GLU A 268 -9.57 1.25 39.26
N ILE A 269 -9.72 -0.02 38.85
CA ILE A 269 -8.69 -1.05 39.09
C ILE A 269 -7.49 -0.86 38.17
N GLY A 270 -6.31 -0.77 38.77
CA GLY A 270 -5.03 -0.68 38.07
C GLY A 270 -4.38 -2.03 37.82
N THR A 271 -3.30 -2.01 37.05
CA THR A 271 -2.47 -3.20 36.77
C THR A 271 -1.84 -3.78 38.05
N ASP A 272 -1.47 -2.93 39.01
CA ASP A 272 -0.79 -3.35 40.25
C ASP A 272 -1.72 -4.10 41.20
N GLU A 273 -2.96 -3.63 41.38
CA GLU A 273 -3.97 -4.32 42.20
C GLU A 273 -4.33 -5.68 41.62
N LEU A 274 -4.45 -5.75 40.29
CA LEU A 274 -4.69 -7.01 39.60
C LEU A 274 -3.50 -7.97 39.77
N ARG A 275 -2.27 -7.46 39.73
CA ARG A 275 -1.07 -8.25 40.00
C ARG A 275 -1.05 -8.77 41.43
N GLU A 276 -1.43 -7.98 42.43
CA GLU A 276 -1.45 -8.45 43.82
C GLU A 276 -2.48 -9.57 44.06
N MET A 277 -3.66 -9.47 43.43
CA MET A 277 -4.69 -10.51 43.55
C MET A 277 -4.30 -11.82 42.86
N PHE A 278 -3.81 -11.73 41.61
CA PHE A 278 -3.48 -12.90 40.80
C PHE A 278 -2.12 -13.51 41.18
N GLY A 279 -1.20 -12.74 41.78
CA GLY A 279 0.10 -13.24 42.25
C GLY A 279 0.04 -14.24 43.42
N LYS A 280 -1.13 -14.44 44.05
CA LYS A 280 -1.31 -15.46 45.10
C LYS A 280 -1.42 -16.88 44.54
N PHE A 281 -1.67 -17.01 43.23
CA PHE A 281 -2.01 -18.29 42.60
C PHE A 281 -0.89 -18.87 41.72
N GLY A 282 0.15 -18.10 41.42
CA GLY A 282 1.29 -18.58 40.64
C GLY A 282 2.22 -17.46 40.18
N ASP A 283 3.31 -17.87 39.53
CA ASP A 283 4.33 -16.95 39.00
C ASP A 283 3.88 -16.36 37.66
N MET A 284 3.41 -15.11 37.69
CA MET A 284 2.95 -14.38 36.51
C MET A 284 4.13 -13.87 35.68
N SER A 285 4.14 -14.24 34.39
CA SER A 285 5.07 -13.71 33.39
C SER A 285 4.67 -12.33 32.88
N ASP A 286 3.38 -12.03 32.83
CA ASP A 286 2.88 -10.76 32.29
C ASP A 286 1.47 -10.42 32.82
N CYS A 287 1.24 -9.15 33.13
CA CYS A 287 -0.06 -8.62 33.56
C CYS A 287 -0.32 -7.29 32.86
N ILE A 288 -1.42 -7.19 32.11
CA ILE A 288 -1.79 -5.99 31.36
C ILE A 288 -3.26 -5.68 31.55
N VAL A 289 -3.56 -4.44 31.95
CA VAL A 289 -4.91 -3.87 31.89
C VAL A 289 -4.93 -2.80 30.81
N PRO A 290 -5.52 -3.07 29.62
CA PRO A 290 -5.62 -2.07 28.57
C PRO A 290 -6.46 -0.86 29.01
N THR A 291 -5.88 0.32 28.89
CA THR A 291 -6.55 1.62 29.07
C THR A 291 -7.02 2.20 27.74
N ASP A 292 -8.04 3.04 27.80
CA ASP A 292 -8.52 3.86 26.70
C ASP A 292 -7.69 5.15 26.60
N ASP A 293 -7.86 5.93 25.53
CA ASP A 293 -7.09 7.17 25.29
C ASP A 293 -7.26 8.22 26.41
N ASN A 294 -8.34 8.12 27.19
CA ASN A 294 -8.62 8.97 28.36
C ASN A 294 -8.00 8.45 29.66
N GLY A 295 -7.15 7.41 29.62
CA GLY A 295 -6.52 6.79 30.79
C GLY A 295 -7.42 5.87 31.62
N ALA A 296 -8.72 5.81 31.33
CA ALA A 296 -9.64 4.88 31.98
C ALA A 296 -9.43 3.45 31.45
N ASN A 297 -9.42 2.46 32.33
CA ASN A 297 -9.31 1.05 31.93
C ASN A 297 -10.54 0.60 31.11
N ARG A 298 -10.34 -0.36 30.20
CA ARG A 298 -11.38 -0.84 29.28
C ARG A 298 -12.31 -1.90 29.90
N GLY A 299 -12.22 -2.11 31.21
CA GLY A 299 -13.02 -3.09 31.97
C GLY A 299 -12.61 -4.55 31.76
N PHE A 300 -11.42 -4.80 31.20
CA PHE A 300 -10.84 -6.13 31.06
C PHE A 300 -9.31 -6.07 31.15
N GLY A 301 -8.69 -7.20 31.47
CA GLY A 301 -7.24 -7.37 31.58
C GLY A 301 -6.80 -8.75 31.10
N PHE A 302 -5.49 -8.91 30.95
CA PHE A 302 -4.84 -10.16 30.61
C PHE A 302 -3.76 -10.47 31.63
N VAL A 303 -3.74 -11.72 32.10
CA VAL A 303 -2.68 -12.26 32.96
C VAL A 303 -2.11 -13.47 32.26
N THR A 304 -0.79 -13.61 32.25
CA THR A 304 -0.10 -14.77 31.69
C THR A 304 0.76 -15.40 32.76
N TYR A 305 0.51 -16.67 33.05
CA TYR A 305 1.29 -17.48 34.00
C TYR A 305 2.45 -18.19 33.30
N SER A 306 3.37 -18.70 34.12
CA SER A 306 4.49 -19.52 33.64
C SER A 306 4.03 -20.95 33.36
N GLU A 307 3.12 -21.48 34.18
CA GLU A 307 2.52 -22.80 33.99
C GLU A 307 1.00 -22.75 33.75
N LYS A 308 0.50 -23.76 33.04
CA LYS A 308 -0.94 -23.93 32.77
C LYS A 308 -1.72 -24.35 34.04
N SER A 309 -1.10 -25.13 34.91
CA SER A 309 -1.64 -25.55 36.22
C SER A 309 -2.05 -24.36 37.08
N GLU A 310 -1.21 -23.32 37.12
CA GLU A 310 -1.45 -22.07 37.85
C GLU A 310 -2.61 -21.28 37.24
N ALA A 311 -2.69 -21.25 35.91
CA ALA A 311 -3.77 -20.59 35.19
C ALA A 311 -5.13 -21.26 35.46
N ASP A 312 -5.20 -22.59 35.46
CA ASP A 312 -6.42 -23.35 35.75
C ASP A 312 -6.86 -23.18 37.23
N ALA A 313 -5.92 -23.12 38.18
CA ALA A 313 -6.20 -22.85 39.58
C ALA A 313 -6.77 -21.44 39.79
N ALA A 314 -6.21 -20.44 39.12
CA ALA A 314 -6.71 -19.07 39.17
C ALA A 314 -8.11 -18.94 38.55
N VAL A 315 -8.43 -19.67 37.48
CA VAL A 315 -9.78 -19.70 36.89
C VAL A 315 -10.80 -20.30 37.86
N ALA A 316 -10.46 -21.40 38.52
CA ALA A 316 -11.38 -22.07 39.44
C ALA A 316 -11.77 -21.22 40.66
N GLU A 317 -10.82 -20.45 41.21
CA GLU A 317 -11.03 -19.68 42.44
C GLU A 317 -11.52 -18.24 42.19
N LEU A 318 -11.05 -17.59 41.11
CA LEU A 318 -11.32 -16.17 40.87
C LEU A 318 -12.48 -15.91 39.89
N ASP A 319 -12.98 -16.93 39.16
CA ASP A 319 -14.15 -16.75 38.31
C ASP A 319 -15.41 -16.50 39.17
N GLY A 320 -16.01 -15.32 39.02
CA GLY A 320 -17.17 -14.89 39.79
C GLY A 320 -16.86 -14.12 41.08
N HIS A 321 -15.58 -13.88 41.39
CA HIS A 321 -15.18 -13.06 42.55
C HIS A 321 -15.72 -11.62 42.41
N LYS A 322 -16.11 -11.01 43.53
CA LYS A 322 -16.66 -9.64 43.53
C LYS A 322 -15.60 -8.63 43.91
N ILE A 323 -15.36 -7.65 43.04
CA ILE A 323 -14.48 -6.52 43.29
C ILE A 323 -15.29 -5.23 43.12
N ASN A 324 -15.34 -4.40 44.16
CA ASN A 324 -16.12 -3.15 44.20
C ASN A 324 -17.58 -3.32 43.74
N GLY A 325 -18.20 -4.47 44.06
CA GLY A 325 -19.57 -4.81 43.70
C GLY A 325 -19.75 -5.42 42.29
N LEU A 326 -18.73 -5.42 41.44
CA LEU A 326 -18.74 -6.06 40.13
C LEU A 326 -18.17 -7.47 40.21
N ARG A 327 -18.82 -8.43 39.53
CA ARG A 327 -18.29 -9.79 39.39
C ARG A 327 -17.28 -9.83 38.25
N ILE A 328 -16.06 -10.28 38.56
CA ILE A 328 -15.06 -10.57 37.54
C ILE A 328 -15.32 -11.94 36.92
N GLY A 329 -15.01 -12.08 35.64
CA GLY A 329 -15.04 -13.35 34.94
C GLY A 329 -13.66 -13.69 34.39
N VAL A 330 -13.13 -14.86 34.73
CA VAL A 330 -11.79 -15.31 34.35
C VAL A 330 -11.92 -16.48 33.36
N ARG A 331 -11.28 -16.37 32.19
CA ARG A 331 -11.36 -17.38 31.12
C ARG A 331 -10.01 -17.59 30.46
N ASP A 332 -9.78 -18.75 29.88
CA ASP A 332 -8.61 -18.99 29.03
C ASP A 332 -8.68 -18.10 27.76
N ALA A 333 -7.66 -17.26 27.57
CA ALA A 333 -7.56 -16.32 26.44
C ALA A 333 -7.21 -17.02 25.11
N ASP A 334 -6.66 -18.23 25.18
CA ASP A 334 -6.32 -19.06 24.03
C ASP A 334 -7.43 -20.06 23.67
N SER A 335 -8.45 -20.20 24.51
CA SER A 335 -9.67 -20.93 24.12
C SER A 335 -10.36 -20.20 22.96
N ASP A 336 -10.25 -20.79 21.77
CA ASP A 336 -10.84 -20.30 20.51
C ASP A 336 -12.39 -20.33 20.50
N ASP A 337 -13.02 -20.55 21.65
CA ASP A 337 -14.45 -20.38 21.85
C ASP A 337 -14.79 -18.89 21.99
N LYS A 338 -14.95 -18.28 20.80
CA LYS A 338 -15.59 -16.98 20.53
C LYS A 338 -14.74 -15.74 20.81
N LYS A 339 -13.59 -15.63 20.13
CA LYS A 339 -13.18 -14.31 19.59
C LYS A 339 -14.25 -13.84 18.61
N GLY A 340 -14.83 -12.67 18.90
CA GLY A 340 -15.88 -11.99 18.14
C GLY A 340 -15.53 -11.66 16.68
N LYS A 341 -15.38 -12.69 15.84
CA LYS A 341 -15.81 -12.59 14.45
C LYS A 341 -17.32 -12.49 14.50
N LYS A 342 -17.89 -11.41 13.94
CA LYS A 342 -19.22 -11.49 13.32
C LYS A 342 -19.13 -12.59 12.27
N GLY A 343 -19.29 -13.83 12.71
CA GLY A 343 -19.47 -14.97 11.82
C GLY A 343 -20.66 -14.63 10.96
N LYS A 344 -20.49 -14.73 9.64
CA LYS A 344 -21.61 -14.96 8.74
C LYS A 344 -22.50 -15.98 9.45
N ARG A 345 -23.73 -15.59 9.82
CA ARG A 345 -24.73 -16.56 10.29
C ARG A 345 -24.66 -17.70 9.29
N LYS A 346 -24.32 -18.92 9.74
CA LYS A 346 -24.53 -20.10 8.89
C LYS A 346 -25.96 -19.95 8.38
N ASP A 347 -26.13 -19.82 7.06
CA ASP A 347 -27.47 -19.71 6.48
C ASP A 347 -28.28 -20.89 7.05
N PRO A 348 -29.43 -20.63 7.69
CA PRO A 348 -30.22 -21.69 8.29
C PRO A 348 -30.53 -22.74 7.21
N GLU A 349 -30.45 -24.01 7.59
CA GLU A 349 -30.64 -25.12 6.67
C GLU A 349 -31.99 -25.00 5.96
N GLY A 350 -31.97 -24.73 4.65
CA GLY A 350 -33.19 -24.43 3.90
C GLY A 350 -32.92 -23.96 2.47
N ALA A 351 -33.98 -23.90 1.66
CA ALA A 351 -33.95 -23.34 0.32
C ALA A 351 -34.15 -21.81 0.37
N LYS A 352 -33.34 -21.08 -0.41
CA LYS A 352 -33.39 -19.62 -0.50
C LYS A 352 -34.28 -19.21 -1.68
N LEU A 353 -35.37 -18.49 -1.38
CA LEU A 353 -36.26 -17.88 -2.36
C LEU A 353 -35.88 -16.41 -2.56
N TYR A 354 -35.89 -15.96 -3.81
CA TYR A 354 -35.75 -14.57 -4.21
C TYR A 354 -37.15 -13.99 -4.46
N ILE A 355 -37.49 -12.91 -3.76
CA ILE A 355 -38.75 -12.18 -3.92
C ILE A 355 -38.39 -10.82 -4.50
N GLY A 356 -38.65 -10.62 -5.80
CA GLY A 356 -38.44 -9.36 -6.52
C GLY A 356 -39.73 -8.56 -6.71
N ASN A 357 -39.56 -7.32 -7.15
CA ASN A 357 -40.65 -6.37 -7.42
C ASN A 357 -41.50 -6.03 -6.19
N LEU A 358 -40.86 -5.99 -5.02
CA LEU A 358 -41.49 -5.61 -3.76
C LEU A 358 -41.61 -4.08 -3.68
N PRO A 359 -42.75 -3.53 -3.25
CA PRO A 359 -42.88 -2.08 -3.06
C PRO A 359 -41.93 -1.59 -1.95
N PHE A 360 -41.41 -0.37 -2.09
CA PHE A 360 -40.42 0.21 -1.16
C PHE A 360 -40.96 0.41 0.27
N LYS A 361 -42.28 0.29 0.46
CA LYS A 361 -42.97 0.38 1.76
C LYS A 361 -43.32 -0.99 2.37
N ALA A 362 -43.01 -2.09 1.70
CA ALA A 362 -43.35 -3.42 2.21
C ALA A 362 -42.58 -3.72 3.51
N THR A 363 -43.31 -4.18 4.51
CA THR A 363 -42.75 -4.62 5.80
C THR A 363 -42.63 -6.14 5.83
N GLU A 364 -41.79 -6.65 6.75
CA GLU A 364 -41.59 -8.09 6.92
C GLU A 364 -42.90 -8.83 7.30
N ASP A 365 -43.82 -8.15 7.99
CA ASP A 365 -45.07 -8.75 8.45
C ASP A 365 -46.06 -9.00 7.31
N GLN A 366 -46.14 -8.10 6.33
CA GLN A 366 -46.96 -8.28 5.13
C GLN A 366 -46.44 -9.43 4.27
N LEU A 367 -45.12 -9.60 4.19
CA LEU A 367 -44.53 -10.74 3.51
C LEU A 367 -44.78 -12.04 4.30
N LYS A 368 -44.75 -12.03 5.62
CA LYS A 368 -45.14 -13.23 6.39
C LYS A 368 -46.59 -13.60 6.14
N GLU A 369 -47.50 -12.65 6.00
CA GLU A 369 -48.92 -12.92 5.70
C GLU A 369 -49.16 -13.57 4.34
N VAL A 370 -48.49 -13.10 3.27
CA VAL A 370 -48.65 -13.71 1.94
C VAL A 370 -48.12 -15.14 1.89
N PHE A 371 -47.11 -15.45 2.69
CA PHE A 371 -46.51 -16.79 2.75
C PHE A 371 -47.12 -17.67 3.86
N LYS A 372 -47.98 -17.13 4.72
CA LYS A 372 -48.77 -17.89 5.71
C LYS A 372 -49.82 -18.72 4.95
N GLY A 373 -49.57 -20.02 4.86
CA GLY A 373 -50.47 -20.98 4.21
C GLY A 373 -49.76 -21.91 3.22
N VAL A 374 -48.59 -21.51 2.70
CA VAL A 374 -47.86 -22.27 1.68
C VAL A 374 -46.53 -22.84 2.22
N ALA A 375 -45.85 -22.14 3.14
CA ALA A 375 -44.55 -22.58 3.65
C ALA A 375 -44.22 -22.07 5.06
N THR A 376 -43.39 -22.83 5.79
CA THR A 376 -42.79 -22.37 7.06
C THR A 376 -41.49 -21.61 6.77
N ILE A 377 -41.54 -20.27 6.88
CA ILE A 377 -40.38 -19.40 6.71
C ILE A 377 -39.50 -19.44 7.98
N THR A 378 -38.23 -19.76 7.80
CA THR A 378 -37.21 -19.80 8.88
C THR A 378 -36.49 -18.45 9.03
N GLY A 379 -36.43 -17.66 7.96
CA GLY A 379 -35.87 -16.32 7.99
C GLY A 379 -36.28 -15.49 6.79
N LEU A 380 -36.51 -14.20 7.00
CA LEU A 380 -36.80 -13.22 5.96
C LEU A 380 -35.77 -12.10 6.05
N THR A 381 -35.29 -11.61 4.91
CA THR A 381 -34.30 -10.54 4.87
C THR A 381 -34.57 -9.63 3.67
N ILE A 382 -35.02 -8.41 3.93
CA ILE A 382 -35.18 -7.37 2.92
C ILE A 382 -33.83 -6.69 2.71
N ILE A 383 -33.37 -6.60 1.46
CA ILE A 383 -32.06 -5.97 1.18
C ILE A 383 -32.26 -4.47 0.96
N THR A 384 -31.55 -3.69 1.77
CA THR A 384 -31.45 -2.23 1.66
C THR A 384 -30.11 -1.83 1.05
N ASP A 385 -30.05 -0.63 0.46
CA ASP A 385 -28.81 -0.01 0.01
C ASP A 385 -27.99 0.55 1.17
N ASN A 386 -26.74 0.95 0.92
CA ASN A 386 -25.86 1.57 1.93
C ASN A 386 -26.47 2.84 2.57
N ALA A 387 -27.44 3.46 1.91
CA ALA A 387 -28.20 4.62 2.39
C ALA A 387 -29.52 4.26 3.11
N GLY A 388 -29.75 2.98 3.42
CA GLY A 388 -30.92 2.50 4.17
C GLY A 388 -32.23 2.38 3.37
N LYS A 389 -32.25 2.74 2.08
CA LYS A 389 -33.44 2.59 1.23
C LYS A 389 -33.57 1.14 0.71
N PRO A 390 -34.76 0.51 0.76
CA PRO A 390 -34.94 -0.86 0.27
C PRO A 390 -34.70 -0.95 -1.23
N LYS A 391 -34.05 -2.01 -1.72
CA LYS A 391 -33.80 -2.22 -3.16
C LYS A 391 -34.96 -2.90 -3.89
N GLY A 392 -36.11 -3.05 -3.24
CA GLY A 392 -37.31 -3.65 -3.82
C GLY A 392 -37.21 -5.18 -4.01
N PHE A 393 -36.30 -5.85 -3.30
CA PHE A 393 -36.23 -7.30 -3.26
C PHE A 393 -35.89 -7.84 -1.87
N ALA A 394 -36.34 -9.06 -1.60
CA ALA A 394 -36.15 -9.76 -0.34
C ALA A 394 -35.73 -11.22 -0.57
N PHE A 395 -35.07 -11.80 0.43
CA PHE A 395 -34.76 -13.22 0.47
C PHE A 395 -35.54 -13.89 1.61
N ALA A 396 -36.17 -15.02 1.31
CA ALA A 396 -36.82 -15.86 2.30
C ALA A 396 -36.16 -17.24 2.34
N PHE A 397 -35.95 -17.76 3.55
CA PHE A 397 -35.44 -19.11 3.80
C PHE A 397 -36.59 -20.02 4.19
N VAL A 398 -36.79 -21.09 3.43
CA VAL A 398 -37.84 -22.08 3.66
C VAL A 398 -37.21 -23.40 4.12
N LYS A 399 -37.79 -24.01 5.16
CA LYS A 399 -37.28 -25.25 5.76
C LYS A 399 -37.42 -26.46 4.83
N GLU A 400 -38.48 -26.51 4.02
CA GLU A 400 -38.77 -27.62 3.10
C GLU A 400 -38.11 -27.42 1.73
N LYS A 401 -37.03 -28.16 1.45
CA LYS A 401 -36.29 -28.09 0.17
C LYS A 401 -37.06 -28.68 -1.04
N GLY A 402 -38.06 -29.54 -0.79
CA GLY A 402 -38.79 -30.29 -1.83
C GLY A 402 -39.99 -29.58 -2.48
N LYS A 403 -40.56 -28.56 -1.84
CA LYS A 403 -41.78 -27.86 -2.33
C LYS A 403 -41.51 -26.48 -2.93
N VAL A 404 -40.25 -26.14 -3.13
CA VAL A 404 -39.82 -24.79 -3.55
C VAL A 404 -40.44 -24.40 -4.89
N GLU A 405 -40.58 -25.33 -5.83
CA GLU A 405 -41.16 -25.08 -7.15
C GLU A 405 -42.68 -24.89 -7.10
N GLU A 406 -43.39 -25.58 -6.20
CA GLU A 406 -44.84 -25.41 -5.98
C GLU A 406 -45.15 -24.07 -5.30
N ILE A 407 -44.30 -23.67 -4.34
CA ILE A 407 -44.36 -22.36 -3.68
C ILE A 407 -44.14 -21.24 -4.70
N VAL A 408 -43.16 -21.40 -5.59
CA VAL A 408 -42.91 -20.44 -6.67
C VAL A 408 -44.12 -20.34 -7.60
N LYS A 409 -44.73 -21.45 -8.03
CA LYS A 409 -45.89 -21.41 -8.94
C LYS A 409 -47.14 -20.78 -8.32
N SER A 410 -47.37 -20.99 -7.02
CA SER A 410 -48.56 -20.47 -6.33
C SER A 410 -48.45 -19.02 -5.89
N VAL A 411 -47.25 -18.56 -5.53
CA VAL A 411 -47.03 -17.21 -4.96
C VAL A 411 -46.51 -16.21 -6.02
N ASN A 412 -45.98 -16.68 -7.14
CA ASN A 412 -45.50 -15.79 -8.21
C ASN A 412 -46.67 -15.05 -8.86
N GLY A 413 -46.68 -13.72 -8.72
CA GLY A 413 -47.72 -12.85 -9.26
C GLY A 413 -48.76 -12.35 -8.25
N SER A 414 -48.65 -12.67 -6.96
CA SER A 414 -49.58 -12.13 -5.95
C SER A 414 -49.45 -10.61 -5.83
N GLU A 415 -50.58 -9.91 -5.68
CA GLU A 415 -50.61 -8.45 -5.58
C GLU A 415 -50.36 -7.99 -4.14
N LEU A 416 -49.28 -7.20 -3.95
CA LEU A 416 -48.93 -6.58 -2.68
C LEU A 416 -48.84 -5.06 -2.91
N LEU A 417 -49.75 -4.31 -2.28
CA LEU A 417 -49.87 -2.85 -2.39
C LEU A 417 -49.88 -2.33 -3.86
N GLY A 418 -50.62 -3.01 -4.74
CA GLY A 418 -50.78 -2.63 -6.15
C GLY A 418 -49.66 -3.09 -7.08
N ARG A 419 -48.70 -3.90 -6.61
CA ARG A 419 -47.64 -4.49 -7.43
C ARG A 419 -47.65 -6.01 -7.34
N LYS A 420 -47.44 -6.67 -8.48
CA LYS A 420 -47.30 -8.13 -8.55
C LYS A 420 -45.89 -8.52 -8.12
N ILE A 421 -45.77 -9.28 -7.03
CA ILE A 421 -44.47 -9.78 -6.57
C ILE A 421 -44.00 -10.93 -7.47
N ARG A 422 -42.68 -11.03 -7.66
CA ARG A 422 -42.06 -12.11 -8.43
C ARG A 422 -41.27 -13.00 -7.48
N VAL A 423 -41.59 -14.29 -7.43
CA VAL A 423 -40.87 -15.26 -6.59
C VAL A 423 -40.10 -16.22 -7.49
N ASP A 424 -38.79 -16.33 -7.29
CA ASP A 424 -37.89 -17.21 -8.05
C ASP A 424 -36.95 -17.98 -7.09
N VAL A 425 -36.40 -19.12 -7.52
CA VAL A 425 -35.37 -19.84 -6.75
C VAL A 425 -34.06 -19.07 -6.80
N ALA A 426 -33.48 -18.73 -5.65
CA ALA A 426 -32.25 -17.95 -5.60
C ALA A 426 -31.05 -18.83 -5.96
N GLN A 427 -30.58 -18.76 -7.21
CA GLN A 427 -29.33 -19.40 -7.61
C GLN A 427 -28.13 -18.69 -6.95
N GLN A 428 -27.24 -19.44 -6.31
CA GLN A 428 -25.95 -18.92 -5.86
C GLN A 428 -25.10 -18.62 -7.10
N LYS A 429 -25.06 -17.36 -7.53
CA LYS A 429 -24.14 -16.93 -8.58
C LYS A 429 -22.71 -17.06 -8.04
N LYS A 430 -21.92 -18.01 -8.56
CA LYS A 430 -20.47 -18.05 -8.34
C LYS A 430 -19.92 -16.71 -8.84
N ARG A 431 -19.35 -15.91 -7.94
CA ARG A 431 -18.65 -14.67 -8.31
C ARG A 431 -17.37 -15.07 -9.07
N ASN A 432 -17.39 -14.98 -10.38
CA ASN A 432 -16.16 -14.93 -11.16
C ASN A 432 -15.49 -13.58 -10.88
N ASN A 433 -14.34 -13.63 -10.23
CA ASN A 433 -13.43 -12.51 -10.10
C ASN A 433 -12.86 -12.23 -11.50
N ASN A 434 -13.50 -11.32 -12.24
CA ASN A 434 -12.86 -10.59 -13.32
C ASN A 434 -13.56 -9.25 -13.53
N ASN A 435 -12.80 -8.21 -13.19
CA ASN A 435 -12.76 -6.88 -13.81
C ASN A 435 -13.73 -5.76 -13.38
N SER A 436 -13.09 -4.60 -13.26
CA SER A 436 -13.56 -3.21 -13.43
C SER A 436 -14.59 -2.63 -12.45
N GLY A 437 -14.11 -1.69 -11.64
CA GLY A 437 -14.90 -0.76 -10.84
C GLY A 437 -15.65 0.26 -11.71
N GLY A 438 -16.83 -0.11 -12.19
CA GLY A 438 -17.85 0.81 -12.69
C GLY A 438 -19.05 0.86 -11.74
N LYS A 439 -19.52 2.06 -11.39
CA LYS A 439 -20.81 2.25 -10.69
C LYS A 439 -21.94 1.60 -11.51
N PRO A 440 -22.80 0.74 -10.94
CA PRO A 440 -23.98 0.29 -11.64
C PRO A 440 -24.99 1.44 -11.73
N GLU A 441 -25.25 1.94 -12.95
CA GLU A 441 -26.36 2.86 -13.22
C GLU A 441 -27.69 2.19 -12.90
N LYS A 442 -28.62 2.96 -12.31
CA LYS A 442 -29.98 2.50 -12.01
C LYS A 442 -30.65 2.02 -13.29
N SER A 443 -31.24 0.82 -13.26
CA SER A 443 -31.86 0.30 -14.48
C SER A 443 -33.05 1.16 -14.90
N SER A 444 -33.26 1.32 -16.21
CA SER A 444 -34.41 2.05 -16.79
C SER A 444 -35.77 1.62 -16.18
N ARG A 445 -35.86 0.37 -15.71
CA ARG A 445 -37.04 -0.20 -15.04
C ARG A 445 -37.21 0.27 -13.60
N GLU A 446 -36.13 0.47 -12.85
CA GLU A 446 -36.18 1.06 -11.49
C GLU A 446 -36.62 2.53 -11.54
N MET A 447 -36.21 3.27 -12.57
CA MET A 447 -36.65 4.66 -12.78
C MET A 447 -38.14 4.75 -13.10
N LYS A 448 -38.68 3.80 -13.89
CA LYS A 448 -40.12 3.73 -14.18
C LYS A 448 -40.95 3.42 -12.93
N ALA A 449 -40.49 2.50 -12.09
CA ALA A 449 -41.15 2.16 -10.83
C ALA A 449 -41.19 3.35 -9.84
N MET A 450 -40.14 4.20 -9.80
CA MET A 450 -40.16 5.43 -9.00
C MET A 450 -41.16 6.46 -9.54
N ARG A 451 -41.25 6.59 -10.88
CA ARG A 451 -42.15 7.57 -11.52
C ARG A 451 -43.63 7.23 -11.31
N GLU A 452 -43.99 5.95 -11.38
CA GLU A 452 -45.36 5.48 -11.13
C GLU A 452 -45.79 5.68 -9.65
N GLU A 453 -44.87 5.50 -8.69
CA GLU A 453 -45.14 5.78 -7.27
C GLU A 453 -45.28 7.27 -6.96
N GLU A 454 -44.49 8.13 -7.62
CA GLU A 454 -44.68 9.58 -7.52
C GLU A 454 -46.04 10.02 -8.10
N GLU A 455 -46.48 9.44 -9.22
CA GLU A 455 -47.75 9.78 -9.86
C GLU A 455 -48.96 9.38 -9.01
N ASP A 456 -48.94 8.20 -8.36
CA ASP A 456 -50.02 7.80 -7.45
C ASP A 456 -50.05 8.63 -6.15
N SER A 457 -48.89 9.12 -5.69
CA SER A 457 -48.84 10.05 -4.55
C SER A 457 -49.39 11.46 -4.87
N LYS A 458 -49.39 11.86 -6.15
CA LYS A 458 -49.83 13.18 -6.63
C LYS A 458 -51.33 13.24 -7.00
N LYS A 459 -52.06 12.11 -7.01
CA LYS A 459 -53.53 12.11 -7.20
C LYS A 459 -54.24 12.79 -6.01
N ARG A 460 -54.62 14.05 -6.24
CA ARG A 460 -55.26 14.98 -5.29
C ARG A 460 -56.49 14.38 -4.59
N LYS A 461 -56.50 14.46 -3.25
CA LYS A 461 -57.74 14.38 -2.43
C LYS A 461 -58.75 15.39 -2.99
N ARG A 462 -59.92 14.91 -3.43
CA ARG A 462 -61.04 15.77 -3.84
C ARG A 462 -61.42 16.67 -2.65
N ARG A 463 -61.40 17.99 -2.84
CA ARG A 463 -61.94 18.94 -1.86
C ARG A 463 -63.42 18.61 -1.60
N PRO A 464 -63.89 18.60 -0.34
CA PRO A 464 -65.32 18.43 -0.05
C PRO A 464 -66.12 19.59 -0.67
N ARG A 465 -67.25 19.29 -1.32
CA ARG A 465 -68.20 20.31 -1.77
C ARG A 465 -68.75 21.07 -0.55
N PRO A 466 -68.92 22.41 -0.63
CA PRO A 466 -69.62 23.15 0.43
C PRO A 466 -71.10 22.73 0.46
N LYS A 467 -71.63 22.48 1.66
CA LYS A 467 -73.07 22.27 1.87
C LYS A 467 -73.79 23.59 1.57
N LYS A 468 -74.82 23.54 0.72
CA LYS A 468 -75.88 24.56 0.71
C LYS A 468 -76.86 24.23 1.84
N ASP A 469 -77.38 25.28 2.46
CA ASP A 469 -78.47 25.25 3.45
C ASP A 469 -79.69 24.44 2.98
#